data_AF-A0A9X6VCR5-F1
#
_entry.id   AF-A0A9X6VCR5-F1
#
_cell.length_a   1.000
_cell.length_b   1.000
_cell.length_c   1.000
_cell.angle_alpha   90.00
_cell.angle_beta   90.00
_cell.angle_gamma   90.00
#
_symmetry.space_group_name_H-M   'P 1'
#
loop_
_entity.id
_entity.type
_entity.pdbx_description
1 polymer ?
#
loop_
_entity_poly.entity_id
_entity_poly.type
_entity_poly.pdbx_seq_one_letter_code
_entity_poly.pdbx_strand_id
1 'polypeptide(L)'
;MLKDFKIIFRTIMEEITDTQEFTKDMTFEEFKKDRKTQKAVIRGLEIIGEAMNQIPKDFQKKYYKVDWSKWIKFRNLLIHVYHAVDLELVWNAIQEELPTLYSRMLWLVENPFIPKPSDYKK
;
A
#
# COMPACT_ATOMS: atom_id res chain seq x y z
N MET A 1 2.48 -20.36 5.07
CA MET A 1 2.19 -19.86 6.43
C MET A 1 1.57 -18.49 6.30
N LEU A 2 0.43 -18.24 6.96
CA LEU A 2 -0.08 -16.88 7.09
C LEU A 2 0.94 -16.08 7.92
N LYS A 3 1.49 -15.00 7.35
CA LYS A 3 2.31 -14.04 8.12
C LYS A 3 1.43 -13.41 9.20
N ASP A 4 2.01 -13.10 10.36
CA ASP A 4 1.35 -12.28 11.36
C ASP A 4 0.84 -10.99 10.69
N PHE A 5 -0.44 -10.64 10.90
CA PHE A 5 -1.03 -9.43 10.33
C PHE A 5 -0.22 -8.18 10.70
N LYS A 6 0.39 -8.16 11.88
CA LYS A 6 1.27 -7.06 12.28
C LYS A 6 2.49 -6.92 11.38
N ILE A 7 3.04 -8.03 10.89
CA ILE A 7 4.15 -8.00 9.92
C ILE A 7 3.65 -7.40 8.61
N ILE A 8 2.49 -7.83 8.12
CA ILE A 8 1.90 -7.31 6.88
C ILE A 8 1.66 -5.80 6.98
N PHE A 9 1.04 -5.33 8.08
CA PHE A 9 0.76 -3.91 8.27
C PHE A 9 2.02 -3.08 8.42
N ARG A 10 3.05 -3.59 9.12
CA ARG A 10 4.35 -2.91 9.22
C ARG A 10 5.03 -2.80 7.86
N THR A 11 5.03 -3.86 7.06
CA THR A 11 5.54 -3.79 5.68
C THR A 11 4.82 -2.73 4.87
N ILE A 12 3.49 -2.63 4.96
CA ILE A 12 2.74 -1.57 4.28
C ILE A 12 3.18 -0.18 4.77
N MET A 13 3.34 0.00 6.08
CA MET A 13 3.78 1.28 6.66
C MET A 13 5.20 1.67 6.25
N GLU A 14 6.12 0.71 6.19
CA GLU A 14 7.49 0.89 5.72
C GLU A 14 7.50 1.38 4.27
N GLU A 15 6.80 0.70 3.37
CA GLU A 15 6.73 1.08 1.95
C GLU A 15 6.05 2.44 1.73
N ILE A 16 5.04 2.78 2.55
CA ILE A 16 4.45 4.12 2.54
C ILE A 16 5.49 5.17 2.92
N THR A 17 6.23 4.92 4.01
CA THR A 17 7.23 5.86 4.52
C THR A 17 8.34 6.09 3.50
N ASP A 18 8.86 5.01 2.91
CA ASP A 18 9.90 5.07 1.89
C ASP A 18 9.41 5.82 0.65
N THR A 19 8.20 5.50 0.17
CA THR A 19 7.58 6.18 -0.98
C THR A 19 7.45 7.68 -0.73
N GLN A 20 6.99 8.08 0.45
CA GLN A 20 6.86 9.48 0.82
C GLN A 20 8.22 10.17 0.90
N GLU A 21 9.23 9.56 1.52
CA GLU A 21 10.57 10.14 1.64
C GLU A 21 11.26 10.28 0.28
N PHE A 22 11.08 9.32 -0.66
CA PHE A 22 11.63 9.44 -2.01
C PHE A 22 11.04 10.60 -2.81
N THR A 23 9.82 11.01 -2.50
CA THR A 23 9.11 12.11 -3.17
C THR A 23 9.07 13.39 -2.37
N LYS A 24 9.73 13.41 -1.21
CA LYS A 24 9.74 14.55 -0.31
C LYS A 24 10.39 15.75 -1.00
N ASP A 25 9.74 16.89 -0.85
CA ASP A 25 10.13 18.16 -1.45
C ASP A 25 10.20 18.15 -2.99
N MET A 26 9.68 17.10 -3.64
CA MET A 26 9.55 17.05 -5.10
C MET A 26 8.21 17.62 -5.54
N THR A 27 8.24 18.38 -6.62
CA THR A 27 7.04 18.70 -7.40
C THR A 27 6.67 17.54 -8.33
N PHE A 28 5.42 17.53 -8.79
CA PHE A 28 4.98 16.56 -9.78
C PHE A 28 5.81 16.57 -11.08
N GLU A 29 6.24 17.76 -11.53
CA GLU A 29 7.06 17.90 -12.75
C GLU A 29 8.47 17.36 -12.57
N GLU A 30 9.05 17.44 -11.36
CA GLU A 30 10.32 16.80 -11.04
C GLU A 30 10.16 15.28 -10.98
N PHE A 31 9.09 14.80 -10.32
CA PHE A 31 8.78 13.37 -10.27
C PHE A 31 8.62 12.77 -11.68
N LYS A 32 7.93 13.45 -12.60
CA LYS A 32 7.78 13.03 -14.01
C LYS A 32 9.10 12.88 -14.77
N LYS A 33 10.14 13.62 -14.38
CA LYS A 33 11.44 13.58 -15.04
C LYS A 33 12.41 12.59 -14.39
N ASP A 34 12.18 12.23 -13.13
CA ASP A 34 13.03 11.28 -12.40
C ASP A 34 12.53 9.83 -12.52
N ARG A 35 13.03 9.12 -13.53
CA ARG A 35 12.72 7.70 -13.76
C ARG A 35 13.19 6.78 -12.64
N LYS A 36 14.23 7.16 -11.88
CA LYS A 36 14.72 6.33 -10.75
C LYS A 36 13.69 6.39 -9.63
N THR A 37 13.25 7.59 -9.28
CA THR A 37 12.23 7.80 -8.23
C THR A 37 10.90 7.19 -8.62
N GLN A 38 10.45 7.35 -9.88
CA GLN A 38 9.27 6.65 -10.40
C GLN A 38 9.34 5.14 -10.17
N LYS A 39 10.45 4.50 -10.53
CA LYS A 39 10.63 3.05 -10.35
C LYS A 39 10.60 2.64 -8.88
N ALA A 40 11.23 3.43 -7.99
CA ALA A 40 11.22 3.16 -6.55
C ALA A 40 9.80 3.25 -5.97
N VAL A 41 9.08 4.32 -6.30
CA VAL A 41 7.69 4.56 -5.90
C VAL A 41 6.76 3.47 -6.41
N ILE A 42 6.80 3.16 -7.71
CA ILE A 42 5.96 2.12 -8.31
C ILE A 42 6.21 0.78 -7.61
N ARG A 43 7.48 0.47 -7.31
CA ARG A 43 7.82 -0.75 -6.60
C ARG A 43 7.22 -0.79 -5.20
N GLY A 44 7.25 0.32 -4.44
CA GLY A 44 6.64 0.37 -3.12
C GLY A 44 5.12 0.17 -3.18
N LEU A 45 4.46 0.81 -4.15
CA LEU A 45 3.02 0.64 -4.38
C LEU A 45 2.63 -0.80 -4.76
N GLU A 46 3.46 -1.49 -5.54
CA GLU A 46 3.27 -2.92 -5.83
C GLU A 46 3.37 -3.78 -4.57
N ILE A 47 4.36 -3.53 -3.72
CA ILE A 47 4.57 -4.27 -2.46
C ILE A 47 3.40 -4.04 -1.51
N ILE A 48 2.89 -2.81 -1.40
CA ILE A 48 1.68 -2.49 -0.62
C ILE A 48 0.49 -3.34 -1.09
N GLY A 49 0.21 -3.36 -2.40
CA GLY A 49 -0.90 -4.15 -2.93
C GLY A 49 -0.71 -5.65 -2.75
N GLU A 50 0.52 -6.17 -2.90
CA GLU A 50 0.84 -7.58 -2.65
C GLU A 50 0.66 -7.96 -1.17
N ALA A 51 1.08 -7.09 -0.25
CA ALA A 51 0.89 -7.28 1.18
C ALA A 51 -0.61 -7.32 1.54
N MET A 52 -1.43 -6.44 0.94
CA MET A 52 -2.87 -6.47 1.14
C MET A 52 -3.54 -7.73 0.58
N ASN A 53 -3.03 -8.27 -0.53
CA ASN A 53 -3.58 -9.49 -1.15
C ASN A 53 -3.38 -10.74 -0.27
N GLN A 54 -2.41 -10.72 0.65
CA GLN A 54 -2.17 -11.80 1.61
C GLN A 54 -3.18 -11.83 2.77
N ILE A 55 -3.98 -10.77 2.93
CA ILE A 55 -4.96 -10.65 4.02
C ILE A 55 -6.24 -11.43 3.65
N PRO A 56 -6.74 -12.36 4.49
CA PRO A 56 -7.97 -13.10 4.22
C PRO A 56 -9.19 -12.21 3.98
N LYS A 57 -10.07 -12.62 3.07
CA LYS A 57 -11.27 -11.84 2.70
C LYS A 57 -12.20 -11.55 3.88
N ASP A 58 -12.31 -12.46 4.84
CA ASP A 58 -13.14 -12.24 6.02
C ASP A 58 -12.57 -11.16 6.96
N PHE A 59 -11.24 -11.03 7.02
CA PHE A 59 -10.60 -9.90 7.69
C PHE A 59 -10.89 -8.60 6.92
N GLN A 60 -10.70 -8.60 5.60
CA GLN A 60 -10.96 -7.43 4.75
C GLN A 60 -12.41 -6.92 4.92
N LYS A 61 -13.39 -7.83 4.95
CA LYS A 61 -14.81 -7.51 5.19
C LYS A 61 -15.04 -6.91 6.58
N LYS A 62 -14.42 -7.48 7.62
CA LYS A 62 -14.55 -6.97 9.00
C LYS A 62 -13.99 -5.56 9.14
N TYR A 63 -12.88 -5.27 8.47
CA TYR A 63 -12.19 -3.98 8.50
C TYR A 63 -12.41 -3.19 7.21
N TYR A 64 -13.67 -3.03 6.80
CA TYR A 64 -14.08 -2.38 5.54
C TYR A 64 -13.72 -0.89 5.41
N LYS A 65 -13.34 -0.23 6.50
CA LYS A 65 -12.88 1.18 6.49
C LYS A 65 -11.54 1.34 5.76
N VAL A 66 -10.84 0.25 5.48
CA VAL A 66 -9.70 0.21 4.57
C VAL A 66 -10.19 -0.36 3.24
N ASP A 67 -9.96 0.36 2.14
CA ASP A 67 -10.29 -0.15 0.82
C ASP A 67 -9.18 -1.09 0.32
N TRP A 68 -9.16 -2.30 0.87
CA TRP A 68 -8.22 -3.36 0.49
C TRP A 68 -8.26 -3.65 -1.01
N SER A 69 -9.46 -3.58 -1.59
CA SER A 69 -9.68 -3.94 -2.99
C SER A 69 -9.04 -2.94 -3.94
N LYS A 70 -9.05 -1.65 -3.57
CA LYS A 70 -8.44 -0.57 -4.33
C LYS A 70 -6.94 -0.80 -4.52
N TRP A 71 -6.19 -1.02 -3.45
CA TRP A 71 -4.73 -1.20 -3.52
C TRP A 71 -4.31 -2.49 -4.22
N ILE A 72 -5.08 -3.58 -4.06
CA ILE A 72 -4.85 -4.83 -4.80
C ILE A 72 -5.05 -4.59 -6.31
N LYS A 73 -6.13 -3.88 -6.70
CA LYS A 73 -6.37 -3.52 -8.10
C LYS A 73 -5.33 -2.53 -8.63
N PHE A 74 -4.87 -1.60 -7.78
CA PHE A 74 -3.87 -0.62 -8.15
C PHE A 74 -2.53 -1.28 -8.47
N ARG A 75 -2.07 -2.24 -7.65
CA ARG A 75 -0.93 -3.12 -8.00
C ARG A 75 -1.14 -3.79 -9.36
N ASN A 76 -2.31 -4.38 -9.62
CA ASN A 76 -2.58 -5.04 -10.89
C ASN A 76 -2.51 -4.06 -12.08
N LEU A 77 -2.98 -2.82 -11.90
CA LEU A 77 -2.84 -1.77 -12.92
C LEU A 77 -1.36 -1.45 -13.18
N LEU A 78 -0.57 -1.25 -12.12
CA LEU A 78 0.85 -0.88 -12.23
C LEU A 78 1.67 -1.97 -12.95
N ILE A 79 1.46 -3.24 -12.65
CA ILE A 79 2.20 -4.34 -13.28
C ILE A 79 1.78 -4.61 -14.74
N HIS A 80 0.53 -4.30 -15.12
CA HIS A 80 0.02 -4.58 -16.46
C HIS A 80 0.22 -3.40 -17.43
N VAL A 81 0.22 -2.17 -16.90
CA VAL A 81 0.35 -0.93 -17.69
C VAL A 81 1.71 -0.27 -17.44
N TYR A 82 2.72 -1.01 -16.98
CA TYR A 82 4.04 -0.49 -16.59
C TYR A 82 4.75 0.37 -17.66
N HIS A 83 4.38 0.24 -18.94
CA HIS A 83 4.87 1.06 -20.06
C HIS A 83 4.18 2.41 -20.23
N ALA A 84 2.98 2.57 -19.68
CA ALA A 84 2.13 3.76 -19.82
C ALA A 84 1.39 4.08 -18.52
N VAL A 85 2.07 3.88 -17.38
CA VAL A 85 1.51 4.20 -16.06
C VAL A 85 1.15 5.68 -16.02
N ASP A 86 -0.09 5.96 -15.65
CA ASP A 86 -0.54 7.32 -15.37
C ASP A 86 0.19 7.85 -14.13
N LEU A 87 1.18 8.72 -14.37
CA LEU A 87 1.99 9.30 -13.30
C LEU A 87 1.19 10.27 -12.44
N GLU A 88 0.10 10.88 -12.95
CA GLU A 88 -0.79 11.72 -12.13
C GLU A 88 -1.54 10.85 -11.12
N LEU A 89 -2.04 9.68 -11.56
CA LEU A 89 -2.68 8.73 -10.66
C LEU A 89 -1.72 8.24 -9.57
N VAL A 90 -0.47 7.93 -9.94
CA VAL A 90 0.58 7.55 -8.97
C VAL A 90 0.87 8.69 -8.01
N TRP A 91 1.05 9.91 -8.51
CA TRP A 91 1.33 11.08 -7.67
C TRP A 91 0.20 11.37 -6.68
N ASN A 92 -1.06 11.33 -7.14
CA ASN A 92 -2.23 11.50 -6.28
C ASN A 92 -2.31 10.41 -5.21
N ALA A 93 -2.00 9.16 -5.55
CA ALA A 93 -1.96 8.08 -4.56
C ALA A 93 -0.95 8.38 -3.45
N ILE A 94 0.24 8.90 -3.80
CA ILE A 94 1.30 9.24 -2.83
C ILE A 94 0.86 10.38 -1.90
N GLN A 95 0.34 11.47 -2.45
CA GLN A 95 0.07 12.69 -1.69
C GLN A 95 -1.21 12.59 -0.86
N GLU A 96 -2.28 12.01 -1.42
CA GLU A 96 -3.61 12.06 -0.81
C GLU A 96 -3.99 10.76 -0.09
N GLU A 97 -3.56 9.61 -0.62
CA GLU A 97 -4.09 8.32 -0.17
C GLU A 97 -3.19 7.58 0.81
N LEU A 98 -1.88 7.55 0.55
CA LEU A 98 -0.91 6.88 1.42
C LEU A 98 -0.93 7.41 2.86
N PRO A 99 -1.06 8.73 3.16
CA PRO A 99 -1.16 9.21 4.54
C PRO A 99 -2.38 8.64 5.28
N THR A 100 -3.51 8.53 4.58
CA THR A 100 -4.73 7.94 5.14
C THR A 100 -4.52 6.45 5.38
N LEU A 101 -3.93 5.74 4.41
CA LEU A 101 -3.64 4.32 4.54
C LEU A 101 -2.70 4.03 5.71
N TYR A 102 -1.63 4.82 5.86
CA TYR A 102 -0.67 4.70 6.97
C TYR A 102 -1.39 4.76 8.31
N SER A 103 -2.23 5.79 8.48
CA SER A 103 -3.02 5.99 9.70
C SER A 103 -3.92 4.79 10.02
N ARG A 104 -4.47 4.14 8.98
CA ARG A 104 -5.27 2.91 9.16
C ARG A 104 -4.42 1.71 9.57
N MET A 105 -3.24 1.55 8.97
CA MET A 105 -2.32 0.46 9.33
C MET A 105 -1.80 0.62 10.75
N LEU A 106 -1.43 1.84 11.15
CA LEU A 106 -1.01 2.16 12.52
C LEU A 106 -2.09 1.78 13.53
N TRP A 107 -3.33 2.22 13.29
CA TRP A 107 -4.45 1.87 14.15
C TRP A 107 -4.65 0.35 14.25
N LEU A 108 -4.48 -0.39 13.14
CA LEU A 108 -4.55 -1.85 13.16
C LEU A 108 -3.38 -2.47 13.94
N VAL A 109 -2.17 -1.96 13.82
CA VAL A 109 -1.01 -2.49 14.57
C VAL A 109 -1.17 -2.29 16.09
N GLU A 110 -1.69 -1.14 16.50
CA GLU A 110 -1.88 -0.74 17.90
C GLU A 110 -3.13 -1.36 18.54
N ASN A 111 -4.12 -1.80 17.75
CA ASN A 111 -5.35 -2.35 18.29
C ASN A 111 -5.13 -3.76 18.91
N PRO A 112 -5.35 -3.96 20.22
CA PRO A 112 -5.10 -5.24 20.89
C PRO A 112 -6.12 -6.33 20.50
N PHE A 113 -7.24 -5.96 19.87
CA PHE A 113 -8.31 -6.88 19.46
C PHE A 113 -8.18 -7.34 18.00
N ILE A 114 -7.00 -7.19 17.40
CA ILE A 114 -6.74 -7.73 16.06
C ILE A 114 -6.74 -9.26 16.14
N PRO A 115 -7.68 -9.92 15.44
CA PRO A 115 -7.72 -11.38 15.40
C PRO A 115 -6.45 -11.94 14.78
N LYS A 116 -6.01 -13.09 15.26
CA LYS A 116 -4.80 -13.76 14.77
C LYS A 116 -5.08 -14.36 13.39
N PRO A 117 -4.06 -14.52 12.53
CA PRO A 117 -4.26 -15.20 11.25
C PRO A 117 -4.83 -16.62 11.39
N SER A 118 -4.56 -17.31 12.51
CA SER A 118 -5.15 -18.61 12.86
C SER A 118 -6.68 -18.59 12.93
N ASP A 119 -7.29 -17.45 13.22
CA ASP A 119 -8.73 -17.28 13.41
C ASP A 119 -9.49 -17.27 12.08
N TYR A 120 -8.76 -17.21 10.96
CA TYR A 120 -9.28 -17.17 9.59
C TYR A 120 -8.99 -18.45 8.81
N LYS A 121 -8.58 -19.52 9.48
CA LYS A 121 -8.48 -20.85 8.85
C LYS A 121 -9.88 -21.36 8.51
N LYS A 122 -10.21 -21.38 7.22
CA LYS A 122 -11.15 -22.33 6.62
C LYS A 122 -10.46 -22.99 5.44
#